data_AF-A0A6N4T848-F1
#
_entry.id   AF-A0A6N4T848-F1
#
_cell.length_a   1.000
_cell.length_b   1.000
_cell.length_c   1.000
_cell.angle_alpha   90.00
_cell.angle_beta   90.00
_cell.angle_gamma   90.00
#
_symmetry.space_group_name_H-M   'P 1'
#
loop_
_entity.id
_entity.type
_entity.pdbx_description
1 polymer ?
#
loop_
_entity_poly.entity_id
_entity_poly.type
_entity_poly.pdbx_seq_one_letter_code
_entity_poly.pdbx_strand_id
1 'polypeptide(L)'
;MSYVYGLNSNADERTITIDSFNRSTVYKLGNGKRSFGKLSATDTTDWYELDLDGPGIYSIVVSNDALNNYRGNTWDSTYAGVKIEITDSAGNILYNLTPAIAQTYNDDGIKFIYSGGYNHGGFFVKVSNLGTTNADYVIGLSNAVVKDDVKPPVLNSINIPSVVNLVKGDVIIDMKAIATDYESGVRYVSIITDPPLTHDVKTDGSLYAGLVLGGFKDPWVDGTTNQTFTIAGNNPNGYYNVTRIEVADMAGNVNVYNAAQLQKMGINTSIRIVGQGDTTAPTAVSFSPTQSGKSVPINSDIVVTFSEEIARGSGHILLKDGTGKTVADFDAAFSTNLTLTGNKLTIHTNNPLSYDTTYSLSIPDGSIKDLAGYNYAGTSSYQFSTIGNFVAPGLNINGTAGPDYLTGTSASDTISGGAGNDTIIGGGGNDSISGGSGLDTLVLSGKLANYYGSGTLDNLVLKDNVGNDGTITMSQVERLQFSDVALAFDTDGVAGQAYRIYQAAFGRKPDLAGLGYWIKDMDKGSSLTTVAAGFFQSAEFQQLYGSNPSTNTLITNFYQNVLHRAPDQAGFDYWSNQFSKGLITPAAALASFCESTENQAQVIGQIQNGIVYTVWAG
;
A
#
# COMPACT_ATOMS: atom_id res chain seq x y z
N MET A 1 -40.41 39.08 -32.53
CA MET A 1 -41.81 39.52 -32.43
C MET A 1 -41.85 40.67 -31.43
N SER A 2 -42.57 41.74 -31.75
CA SER A 2 -42.57 43.01 -31.01
C SER A 2 -43.17 42.85 -29.61
N TYR A 3 -42.46 43.29 -28.57
CA TYR A 3 -42.98 43.35 -27.20
C TYR A 3 -43.91 44.55 -27.05
N VAL A 4 -45.17 44.31 -26.70
CA VAL A 4 -46.21 45.33 -26.53
C VAL A 4 -46.18 45.83 -25.09
N TYR A 5 -45.79 47.09 -24.88
CA TYR A 5 -46.09 47.84 -23.66
C TYR A 5 -47.52 48.39 -23.77
N GLY A 6 -48.44 47.93 -22.92
CA GLY A 6 -49.83 48.39 -22.90
C GLY A 6 -50.25 48.89 -21.52
N LEU A 7 -50.33 50.21 -21.33
CA LEU A 7 -51.08 50.84 -20.25
C LEU A 7 -52.53 51.04 -20.74
N ASN A 8 -53.50 50.27 -20.24
CA ASN A 8 -54.90 50.71 -20.12
C ASN A 8 -55.81 49.74 -19.33
N SER A 9 -56.26 50.22 -18.15
CA SER A 9 -57.56 50.07 -17.45
C SER A 9 -58.38 48.77 -17.41
N ASN A 10 -57.99 47.64 -17.99
CA ASN A 10 -58.53 46.31 -17.66
C ASN A 10 -57.35 45.34 -17.57
N ALA A 11 -57.03 44.89 -16.35
CA ALA A 11 -55.77 44.23 -16.01
C ALA A 11 -55.44 43.04 -16.93
N ASP A 12 -54.47 43.24 -17.83
CA ASP A 12 -53.72 42.19 -18.52
C ASP A 12 -52.63 41.73 -17.53
N GLU A 13 -52.82 40.59 -16.86
CA GLU A 13 -51.97 40.06 -15.78
C GLU A 13 -50.61 39.52 -16.31
N ARG A 14 -49.89 40.27 -17.15
CA ARG A 14 -48.66 39.79 -17.83
C ARG A 14 -47.35 40.37 -17.30
N THR A 15 -47.36 41.09 -16.19
CA THR A 15 -46.13 41.52 -15.50
C THR A 15 -46.44 41.68 -14.03
N ILE A 16 -46.00 40.75 -13.18
CA ILE A 16 -46.17 40.86 -11.73
C ILE A 16 -44.80 41.11 -11.10
N THR A 17 -44.59 42.35 -10.67
CA THR A 17 -43.46 42.74 -9.82
C THR A 17 -43.79 42.42 -8.36
N ILE A 18 -42.89 41.74 -7.66
CA ILE A 18 -43.00 41.44 -6.22
C ILE A 18 -41.82 42.18 -5.55
N ASP A 19 -42.08 43.23 -4.76
CA ASP A 19 -41.07 44.06 -4.07
C ASP A 19 -41.54 44.41 -2.63
N SER A 20 -40.59 44.56 -1.72
CA SER A 20 -40.75 44.90 -0.30
C SER A 20 -40.61 46.38 0.08
N PHE A 21 -40.35 47.33 -0.83
CA PHE A 21 -40.33 48.77 -0.50
C PHE A 21 -41.41 49.62 -1.23
N ASN A 22 -42.63 49.48 -0.73
CA ASN A 22 -43.76 50.42 -0.79
C ASN A 22 -43.70 51.58 -1.83
N ARG A 23 -44.42 51.42 -2.95
CA ARG A 23 -45.51 52.32 -3.39
C ARG A 23 -46.33 51.64 -4.50
N SER A 24 -47.65 51.62 -4.32
CA SER A 24 -48.70 51.15 -5.26
C SER A 24 -49.01 49.65 -5.27
N THR A 25 -49.84 49.19 -4.31
CA THR A 25 -50.56 47.90 -4.32
C THR A 25 -49.74 46.69 -4.79
N VAL A 26 -48.66 46.38 -4.08
CA VAL A 26 -47.75 45.25 -4.37
C VAL A 26 -47.84 44.22 -3.23
N TYR A 27 -48.01 42.95 -3.61
CA TYR A 27 -48.29 41.84 -2.69
C TYR A 27 -47.00 41.26 -2.09
N LYS A 28 -46.80 41.44 -0.78
CA LYS A 28 -45.68 40.86 -0.01
C LYS A 28 -45.67 39.32 -0.01
N LEU A 29 -44.64 38.64 -0.49
CA LEU A 29 -44.42 37.21 -0.17
C LEU A 29 -43.81 37.04 1.23
N GLY A 30 -44.56 37.41 2.27
CA GLY A 30 -44.31 36.91 3.63
C GLY A 30 -44.88 35.50 3.75
N ASN A 31 -44.08 34.53 4.23
CA ASN A 31 -44.42 33.12 4.50
C ASN A 31 -45.72 32.60 3.82
N GLY A 32 -45.63 31.98 2.64
CA GLY A 32 -46.77 31.29 2.04
C GLY A 32 -46.76 31.13 0.51
N LYS A 33 -47.77 30.39 0.02
CA LYS A 33 -48.07 30.12 -1.41
C LYS A 33 -48.86 31.31 -2.01
N ARG A 34 -48.58 31.77 -3.24
CA ARG A 34 -49.30 32.85 -3.94
C ARG A 34 -49.51 32.57 -5.42
N SER A 35 -50.69 32.83 -5.96
CA SER A 35 -50.94 32.82 -7.40
C SER A 35 -50.33 34.05 -8.08
N PHE A 36 -49.70 33.87 -9.25
CA PHE A 36 -49.17 34.97 -10.07
C PHE A 36 -49.59 34.93 -11.55
N GLY A 37 -50.31 33.89 -11.99
CA GLY A 37 -50.76 33.80 -13.36
C GLY A 37 -51.95 32.85 -13.54
N LYS A 38 -52.56 32.89 -14.72
CA LYS A 38 -53.62 31.97 -15.13
C LYS A 38 -53.41 31.55 -16.58
N LEU A 39 -53.56 30.27 -16.86
CA LEU A 39 -53.55 29.73 -18.21
C LEU A 39 -54.97 29.29 -18.56
N SER A 40 -55.59 29.96 -19.54
CA SER A 40 -56.93 29.59 -20.01
C SER A 40 -56.93 28.21 -20.67
N ALA A 41 -58.07 27.52 -20.63
CA ALA A 41 -58.32 26.30 -21.40
C ALA A 41 -58.08 26.49 -22.91
N THR A 42 -58.16 27.72 -23.42
CA THR A 42 -57.98 28.06 -24.83
C THR A 42 -56.56 28.49 -25.21
N ASP A 43 -55.70 28.79 -24.23
CA ASP A 43 -54.35 29.30 -24.48
C ASP A 43 -53.35 28.15 -24.61
N THR A 44 -52.54 28.17 -25.67
CA THR A 44 -51.55 27.12 -25.91
C THR A 44 -50.24 27.35 -25.15
N THR A 45 -49.86 28.60 -24.91
CA THR A 45 -48.64 28.97 -24.17
C THR A 45 -48.72 30.41 -23.66
N ASP A 46 -48.30 30.64 -22.42
CA ASP A 46 -48.07 31.96 -21.83
C ASP A 46 -46.70 32.07 -21.15
N TRP A 47 -46.24 33.31 -21.00
CA TRP A 47 -44.93 33.65 -20.44
C TRP A 47 -45.09 34.61 -19.28
N TYR A 48 -44.43 34.30 -18.18
CA TYR A 48 -44.45 35.11 -16.96
C TYR A 48 -43.03 35.47 -16.60
N GLU A 49 -42.71 36.75 -16.58
CA GLU A 49 -41.47 37.22 -15.99
C GLU A 49 -41.58 37.11 -14.46
N LEU A 50 -40.62 36.43 -13.82
CA LEU A 50 -40.53 36.37 -12.37
C LEU A 50 -39.33 37.17 -11.89
N ASP A 51 -39.61 38.15 -11.03
CA ASP A 51 -38.61 38.83 -10.23
C ASP A 51 -38.71 38.34 -8.79
N LEU A 52 -37.64 37.72 -8.29
CA LEU A 52 -37.63 37.04 -7.00
C LEU A 52 -36.75 37.83 -6.02
N ASP A 53 -37.27 38.06 -4.81
CA ASP A 53 -36.63 38.82 -3.73
C ASP A 53 -35.51 38.01 -3.04
N GLY A 54 -34.50 37.62 -3.81
CA GLY A 54 -33.27 36.99 -3.32
C GLY A 54 -33.27 35.44 -3.37
N PRO A 55 -32.11 34.84 -3.09
CA PRO A 55 -31.89 33.41 -3.25
C PRO A 55 -32.83 32.57 -2.37
N GLY A 56 -33.23 31.40 -2.86
CA GLY A 56 -34.11 30.49 -2.14
C GLY A 56 -34.60 29.30 -2.97
N ILE A 57 -35.31 28.38 -2.30
CA ILE A 57 -36.01 27.26 -2.95
C ILE A 57 -37.43 27.72 -3.25
N TYR A 58 -37.73 27.86 -4.52
CA TYR A 58 -39.04 28.26 -5.01
C TYR A 58 -39.73 27.06 -5.66
N SER A 59 -41.04 26.95 -5.49
CA SER A 59 -41.84 25.99 -6.23
C SER A 59 -42.89 26.69 -7.07
N ILE A 60 -42.96 26.38 -8.37
CA ILE A 60 -44.09 26.74 -9.21
C ILE A 60 -45.12 25.61 -9.15
N VAL A 61 -46.32 25.93 -8.70
CA VAL A 61 -47.45 25.01 -8.59
C VAL A 61 -48.52 25.40 -9.61
N VAL A 62 -49.23 24.41 -10.16
CA VAL A 62 -50.35 24.61 -11.07
C VAL A 62 -51.58 23.95 -10.49
N SER A 63 -52.69 24.68 -10.41
CA SER A 63 -53.97 24.17 -9.91
C SER A 63 -55.09 24.45 -10.91
N ASN A 64 -56.04 23.54 -11.07
CA ASN A 64 -57.26 23.75 -11.87
C ASN A 64 -58.47 24.18 -11.03
N ASP A 65 -58.29 24.42 -9.73
CA ASP A 65 -59.34 24.92 -8.84
C ASP A 65 -59.44 26.45 -8.98
N ALA A 66 -60.27 26.90 -9.92
CA ALA A 66 -60.51 28.31 -10.19
C ALA A 66 -61.21 29.07 -9.04
N LEU A 67 -61.72 28.37 -8.01
CA LEU A 67 -62.57 28.95 -6.95
C LEU A 67 -61.84 29.18 -5.61
N ASN A 68 -60.77 28.45 -5.28
CA ASN A 68 -60.04 28.59 -4.01
C ASN A 68 -58.82 29.52 -4.10
N ASN A 69 -59.08 30.77 -4.45
CA ASN A 69 -58.09 31.83 -4.36
C ASN A 69 -57.95 32.28 -2.90
N TYR A 70 -56.73 32.19 -2.36
CA TYR A 70 -56.23 32.84 -1.14
C TYR A 70 -56.58 32.25 0.25
N ARG A 71 -55.50 31.75 0.88
CA ARG A 71 -55.32 31.46 2.32
C ARG A 71 -56.00 30.18 2.84
N GLY A 72 -55.25 29.07 2.89
CA GLY A 72 -55.47 28.09 3.95
C GLY A 72 -55.27 26.60 3.63
N ASN A 73 -55.31 26.15 2.38
CA ASN A 73 -55.36 24.70 2.09
C ASN A 73 -54.21 24.20 1.19
N THR A 74 -53.98 22.88 1.26
CA THR A 74 -53.01 22.08 0.49
C THR A 74 -53.19 22.32 -1.01
N TRP A 75 -52.09 22.59 -1.71
CA TRP A 75 -52.09 22.70 -3.17
C TRP A 75 -51.75 21.32 -3.69
N ASP A 76 -52.72 20.62 -4.27
CA ASP A 76 -52.51 19.29 -4.85
C ASP A 76 -51.88 19.43 -6.25
N SER A 77 -50.78 18.71 -6.43
CA SER A 77 -50.00 18.34 -7.63
C SER A 77 -50.11 19.12 -8.95
N THR A 78 -48.94 19.31 -9.58
CA THR A 78 -48.78 19.72 -10.97
C THR A 78 -49.59 18.77 -11.87
N TYR A 79 -50.73 19.24 -12.38
CA TYR A 79 -51.68 18.43 -13.16
C TYR A 79 -51.03 17.84 -14.42
N ALA A 80 -51.34 16.57 -14.72
CA ALA A 80 -51.06 15.96 -16.02
C ALA A 80 -51.74 16.79 -17.12
N GLY A 81 -50.96 17.49 -17.95
CA GLY A 81 -51.50 18.31 -19.04
C GLY A 81 -50.88 19.69 -19.22
N VAL A 82 -49.98 20.13 -18.33
CA VAL A 82 -49.28 21.42 -18.45
C VAL A 82 -47.77 21.18 -18.47
N LYS A 83 -47.04 21.87 -19.36
CA LYS A 83 -45.57 21.91 -19.38
C LYS A 83 -45.11 23.24 -18.84
N ILE A 84 -44.10 23.24 -17.98
CA ILE A 84 -43.45 24.45 -17.50
C ILE A 84 -41.97 24.39 -17.87
N GLU A 85 -41.47 25.48 -18.43
CA GLU A 85 -40.08 25.67 -18.80
C GLU A 85 -39.60 26.98 -18.17
N ILE A 86 -38.39 26.98 -17.60
CA ILE A 86 -37.72 28.22 -17.21
C ILE A 86 -36.79 28.59 -18.37
N THR A 87 -36.94 29.81 -18.89
CA THR A 87 -36.19 30.30 -20.05
C THR A 87 -35.49 31.62 -19.76
N ASP A 88 -34.47 31.95 -20.55
CA ASP A 88 -33.92 33.31 -20.60
C ASP A 88 -34.86 34.27 -21.37
N SER A 89 -34.47 35.54 -21.47
CA SER A 89 -35.20 36.58 -22.22
C SER A 89 -35.25 36.37 -23.74
N ALA A 90 -34.37 35.51 -24.27
CA ALA A 90 -34.37 35.11 -25.68
C ALA A 90 -35.21 33.84 -25.92
N GLY A 91 -35.71 33.20 -24.86
CA GLY A 91 -36.52 32.01 -24.89
C GLY A 91 -35.75 30.68 -24.94
N ASN A 92 -34.44 30.71 -24.71
CA ASN A 92 -33.65 29.50 -24.56
C ASN A 92 -33.99 28.85 -23.22
N ILE A 93 -34.14 27.53 -23.22
CA ILE A 93 -34.49 26.78 -22.02
C ILE A 93 -33.27 26.77 -21.08
N LEU A 94 -33.43 27.40 -19.92
CA LEU A 94 -32.48 27.32 -18.80
C LEU A 94 -32.71 26.05 -17.99
N TYR A 95 -33.96 25.60 -17.90
CA TYR A 95 -34.36 24.38 -17.21
C TYR A 95 -35.60 23.75 -17.87
N ASN A 96 -35.51 22.47 -18.23
CA ASN A 96 -36.57 21.72 -18.93
C ASN A 96 -37.18 20.68 -17.99
N LEU A 97 -38.51 20.64 -17.92
CA LEU A 97 -39.24 19.67 -17.09
C LEU A 97 -40.30 18.97 -17.92
N THR A 98 -40.23 17.65 -17.99
CA THR A 98 -41.30 16.81 -18.54
C THR A 98 -41.94 15.99 -17.42
N PRO A 99 -43.27 15.76 -17.46
CA PRO A 99 -44.00 15.03 -16.40
C PRO A 99 -43.54 13.58 -16.13
N ALA A 100 -42.56 13.06 -16.88
CA ALA A 100 -42.07 11.69 -16.77
C ALA A 100 -41.05 11.45 -15.62
N ILE A 101 -40.70 12.46 -14.82
CA ILE A 101 -39.65 12.37 -13.79
C ILE A 101 -40.09 12.92 -12.42
N ALA A 102 -41.37 13.20 -12.19
CA ALA A 102 -41.86 13.57 -10.86
C ALA A 102 -42.02 12.32 -9.97
N GLN A 103 -41.02 12.00 -9.13
CA GLN A 103 -41.27 11.17 -7.95
C GLN A 103 -42.13 11.99 -6.97
N THR A 104 -43.28 11.44 -6.61
CA THR A 104 -44.27 12.02 -5.70
C THR A 104 -43.66 12.31 -4.33
N TYR A 105 -43.63 13.59 -3.94
CA TYR A 105 -43.53 14.01 -2.55
C TYR A 105 -44.73 14.90 -2.24
N ASN A 106 -45.26 14.81 -1.01
CA ASN A 106 -46.61 15.27 -0.61
C ASN A 106 -46.95 16.78 -0.75
N ASP A 107 -46.25 17.56 -1.59
CA ASP A 107 -46.50 18.97 -1.93
C ASP A 107 -46.04 19.29 -3.39
N ASP A 108 -46.47 18.49 -4.38
CA ASP A 108 -45.99 18.40 -5.78
C ASP A 108 -46.16 19.66 -6.67
N GLY A 109 -45.34 20.70 -6.45
CA GLY A 109 -44.99 21.73 -7.42
C GLY A 109 -43.60 21.53 -8.05
N ILE A 110 -43.31 22.26 -9.13
CA ILE A 110 -41.99 22.35 -9.75
C ILE A 110 -41.04 23.13 -8.86
N LYS A 111 -40.13 22.43 -8.18
CA LYS A 111 -39.09 23.05 -7.36
C LYS A 111 -37.94 23.51 -8.25
N PHE A 112 -37.55 24.76 -8.13
CA PHE A 112 -36.33 25.30 -8.68
C PHE A 112 -35.65 26.17 -7.63
N ILE A 113 -34.33 26.18 -7.68
CA ILE A 113 -33.53 27.01 -6.81
C ILE A 113 -33.18 28.28 -7.56
N TYR A 114 -33.53 29.41 -6.95
CA TYR A 114 -33.07 30.70 -7.41
C TYR A 114 -31.82 31.07 -6.61
N SER A 115 -30.70 31.27 -7.28
CA SER A 115 -29.43 31.58 -6.61
C SER A 115 -29.11 33.06 -6.49
N GLY A 116 -29.90 33.97 -7.09
CA GLY A 116 -29.85 35.43 -6.97
C GLY A 116 -28.50 36.10 -7.30
N GLY A 117 -28.50 37.01 -8.28
CA GLY A 117 -27.47 38.03 -8.49
C GLY A 117 -28.06 39.44 -8.32
N TYR A 118 -27.23 40.47 -8.08
CA TYR A 118 -27.66 41.86 -7.78
C TYR A 118 -28.39 42.61 -8.93
N ASN A 119 -28.75 41.93 -10.01
CA ASN A 119 -29.63 42.48 -11.03
C ASN A 119 -30.96 41.74 -10.94
N HIS A 120 -31.96 42.44 -10.40
CA HIS A 120 -33.37 42.07 -10.40
C HIS A 120 -33.81 41.63 -11.81
N GLY A 121 -34.57 40.53 -11.90
CA GLY A 121 -35.20 40.03 -13.13
C GLY A 121 -34.29 39.46 -14.22
N GLY A 122 -34.71 38.36 -14.86
CA GLY A 122 -34.03 37.87 -16.07
C GLY A 122 -34.43 36.48 -16.58
N PHE A 123 -35.36 35.79 -15.91
CA PHE A 123 -35.88 34.51 -16.39
C PHE A 123 -37.40 34.55 -16.52
N PHE A 124 -37.89 33.79 -17.49
CA PHE A 124 -39.30 33.68 -17.81
C PHE A 124 -39.75 32.28 -17.47
N VAL A 125 -40.93 32.18 -16.87
CA VAL A 125 -41.66 30.94 -16.74
C VAL A 125 -42.58 30.83 -17.94
N LYS A 126 -42.24 29.94 -18.86
CA LYS A 126 -43.08 29.58 -19.98
C LYS A 126 -43.97 28.42 -19.56
N VAL A 127 -45.28 28.62 -19.62
CA VAL A 127 -46.29 27.62 -19.29
C VAL A 127 -47.06 27.27 -20.55
N SER A 128 -47.10 25.99 -20.91
CA SER A 128 -47.75 25.50 -22.13
C SER A 128 -48.86 24.51 -21.78
N ASN A 129 -50.05 24.73 -22.33
CA ASN A 129 -51.15 23.79 -22.25
C ASN A 129 -50.91 22.67 -23.27
N LEU A 130 -50.79 21.42 -22.79
CA LEU A 130 -50.58 20.25 -23.65
C LEU A 130 -51.89 19.70 -24.25
N GLY A 131 -53.02 20.39 -24.03
CA GLY A 131 -54.29 20.12 -24.71
C GLY A 131 -55.03 18.88 -24.22
N THR A 132 -54.76 18.44 -23.01
CA THR A 132 -55.35 17.19 -22.45
C THR A 132 -56.64 17.41 -21.66
N THR A 133 -56.98 18.65 -21.28
CA THR A 133 -58.26 19.02 -20.64
C THR A 133 -58.71 20.45 -21.02
N ASN A 134 -60.03 20.72 -21.03
CA ASN A 134 -60.62 22.07 -21.24
C ASN A 134 -60.73 22.85 -19.93
N ALA A 135 -59.69 22.83 -19.08
CA ALA A 135 -59.70 23.50 -17.79
C ALA A 135 -58.83 24.75 -17.79
N ASP A 136 -59.29 25.79 -17.09
CA ASP A 136 -58.44 26.93 -16.73
C ASP A 136 -57.52 26.54 -15.57
N TYR A 137 -56.27 26.98 -15.62
CA TYR A 137 -55.28 26.73 -14.58
C TYR A 137 -54.84 28.03 -13.91
N VAL A 138 -54.60 27.97 -12.61
CA VAL A 138 -53.95 29.01 -11.81
C VAL A 138 -52.51 28.58 -11.54
N ILE A 139 -51.57 29.49 -11.78
CA ILE A 139 -50.14 29.27 -11.56
C ILE A 139 -49.75 30.01 -10.29
N GLY A 140 -49.12 29.29 -9.37
CA GLY A 140 -48.67 29.83 -8.10
C GLY A 140 -47.18 29.63 -7.86
N LEU A 141 -46.63 30.51 -7.03
CA LEU A 141 -45.28 30.47 -6.50
C LEU A 141 -45.37 30.21 -5.00
N SER A 142 -44.59 29.25 -4.51
CA SER A 142 -44.37 29.04 -3.08
C SER A 142 -42.88 29.19 -2.78
N ASN A 143 -42.55 29.83 -1.66
CA ASN A 143 -41.17 29.93 -1.17
C ASN A 143 -41.08 29.21 0.19
N ALA A 144 -40.08 28.35 0.34
CA ALA A 144 -39.66 27.87 1.65
C ALA A 144 -38.60 28.84 2.18
N VAL A 145 -39.00 29.75 3.09
CA VAL A 145 -38.04 30.66 3.72
C VAL A 145 -37.08 29.84 4.57
N VAL A 146 -35.80 29.81 4.21
CA VAL A 146 -34.78 29.17 5.05
C VAL A 146 -34.13 30.17 5.99
N LYS A 147 -34.90 30.68 6.97
CA LYS A 147 -34.41 31.78 7.83
C LYS A 147 -33.76 31.37 9.14
N ASP A 148 -33.75 30.09 9.50
CA ASP A 148 -33.23 29.63 10.79
C ASP A 148 -31.94 28.81 10.68
N ASP A 149 -31.43 28.59 9.47
CA ASP A 149 -30.17 27.88 9.26
C ASP A 149 -28.98 28.80 9.50
N VAL A 150 -28.15 28.44 10.48
CA VAL A 150 -26.91 29.13 10.86
C VAL A 150 -25.66 28.29 10.64
N LYS A 151 -25.82 27.07 10.11
CA LYS A 151 -24.72 26.12 9.93
C LYS A 151 -24.21 26.25 8.50
N PRO A 152 -22.89 26.40 8.30
CA PRO A 152 -22.35 26.46 6.96
C PRO A 152 -22.37 25.06 6.30
N PRO A 153 -22.53 25.00 4.96
CA PRO A 153 -22.55 23.76 4.21
C PRO A 153 -21.17 23.09 4.20
N VAL A 154 -21.13 21.80 3.86
CA VAL A 154 -19.90 20.99 3.85
C VAL A 154 -19.58 20.54 2.43
N LEU A 155 -18.35 20.82 1.98
CA LEU A 155 -17.79 20.25 0.76
C LEU A 155 -17.42 18.78 1.00
N ASN A 156 -17.98 17.87 0.19
CA ASN A 156 -17.64 16.45 0.24
C ASN A 156 -16.60 16.08 -0.82
N SER A 157 -16.77 16.55 -2.06
CA SER A 157 -15.79 16.35 -3.13
C SER A 157 -15.92 17.37 -4.25
N ILE A 158 -14.84 17.57 -5.00
CA ILE A 158 -14.82 18.35 -6.24
C ILE A 158 -13.67 17.86 -7.12
N ASN A 159 -13.89 17.71 -8.43
CA ASN A 159 -12.79 17.45 -9.36
C ASN A 159 -12.20 18.77 -9.87
N ILE A 160 -10.88 18.93 -9.68
CA ILE A 160 -10.12 20.05 -10.21
C ILE A 160 -9.04 19.48 -11.13
N PRO A 161 -9.03 19.80 -12.44
CA PRO A 161 -8.05 19.24 -13.36
C PRO A 161 -6.63 19.63 -12.94
N SER A 162 -5.69 18.70 -13.05
CA SER A 162 -4.27 18.98 -12.76
C SER A 162 -3.61 19.78 -13.89
N VAL A 163 -4.06 19.60 -15.13
CA VAL A 163 -3.53 20.28 -16.32
C VAL A 163 -4.68 20.70 -17.22
N VAL A 164 -4.61 21.91 -17.76
CA VAL A 164 -5.47 22.38 -18.86
C VAL A 164 -4.55 22.85 -19.99
N ASN A 165 -4.63 22.17 -21.14
CA ASN A 165 -3.79 22.43 -22.31
C ASN A 165 -4.55 23.29 -23.33
N LEU A 166 -4.20 24.57 -23.38
CA LEU A 166 -4.77 25.60 -24.24
C LEU A 166 -3.96 25.83 -25.53
N VAL A 167 -3.01 24.95 -25.87
CA VAL A 167 -2.13 25.10 -27.05
C VAL A 167 -2.95 25.24 -28.33
N LYS A 168 -4.13 24.62 -28.40
CA LYS A 168 -5.05 24.67 -29.55
C LYS A 168 -6.17 25.71 -29.44
N GLY A 169 -6.16 26.58 -28.42
CA GLY A 169 -7.25 27.52 -28.16
C GLY A 169 -8.04 27.18 -26.91
N ASP A 170 -9.28 27.66 -26.89
CA ASP A 170 -10.20 27.48 -25.78
C ASP A 170 -10.46 25.99 -25.50
N VAL A 171 -10.54 25.62 -24.22
CA VAL A 171 -10.79 24.23 -23.80
C VAL A 171 -11.99 24.18 -22.87
N ILE A 172 -12.90 23.25 -23.16
CA ILE A 172 -14.01 22.93 -22.28
C ILE A 172 -13.52 21.97 -21.20
N ILE A 173 -13.75 22.31 -19.93
CA ILE A 173 -13.55 21.42 -18.79
C ILE A 173 -14.88 21.09 -18.14
N ASP A 174 -15.02 19.84 -17.69
CA ASP A 174 -16.15 19.38 -16.89
C ASP A 174 -15.80 19.42 -15.41
N MET A 175 -16.59 20.12 -14.60
CA MET A 175 -16.45 20.16 -13.16
C MET A 175 -17.71 19.70 -12.46
N LYS A 176 -17.51 18.77 -11.54
CA LYS A 176 -18.48 18.13 -10.68
C LYS A 176 -18.09 18.38 -9.22
N ALA A 177 -19.05 18.85 -8.44
CA ALA A 177 -18.89 19.01 -7.01
C ALA A 177 -20.04 18.33 -6.26
N ILE A 178 -19.74 17.82 -5.06
CA ILE A 178 -20.69 17.23 -4.13
C ILE A 178 -20.54 17.99 -2.82
N ALA A 179 -21.64 18.53 -2.33
CA ALA A 179 -21.69 19.28 -1.08
C ALA A 179 -23.02 18.98 -0.39
N THR A 180 -22.98 19.02 0.94
CA THR A 180 -24.12 18.70 1.78
C THR A 180 -24.47 19.89 2.65
N ASP A 181 -25.76 20.10 2.78
CA ASP A 181 -26.33 21.03 3.73
C ASP A 181 -27.60 20.41 4.33
N TYR A 182 -27.79 20.57 5.63
CA TYR A 182 -28.82 19.85 6.37
C TYR A 182 -30.16 20.60 6.46
N GLU A 183 -30.19 21.90 6.17
CA GLU A 183 -31.35 22.74 6.49
C GLU A 183 -31.77 23.66 5.33
N SER A 184 -30.83 24.29 4.62
CA SER A 184 -31.09 25.27 3.56
C SER A 184 -30.70 24.87 2.15
N GLY A 185 -29.89 23.83 2.00
CA GLY A 185 -29.39 23.36 0.71
C GLY A 185 -28.24 24.22 0.18
N VAL A 186 -27.42 23.62 -0.68
CA VAL A 186 -26.23 24.27 -1.24
C VAL A 186 -26.62 25.28 -2.33
N ARG A 187 -26.07 26.49 -2.26
CA ARG A 187 -26.27 27.56 -3.25
C ARG A 187 -25.19 27.58 -4.33
N TYR A 188 -23.94 27.56 -3.93
CA TYR A 188 -22.82 27.48 -4.87
C TYR A 188 -21.56 26.91 -4.23
N VAL A 189 -20.67 26.41 -5.09
CA VAL A 189 -19.26 26.18 -4.81
C VAL A 189 -18.42 27.09 -5.71
N SER A 190 -17.56 27.93 -5.12
CA SER A 190 -16.68 28.83 -5.86
C SER A 190 -15.22 28.46 -5.65
N ILE A 191 -14.47 28.35 -6.76
CA ILE A 191 -13.03 28.07 -6.78
C ILE A 191 -12.28 29.36 -7.12
N ILE A 192 -11.40 29.78 -6.22
CA ILE A 192 -10.59 30.99 -6.40
C ILE A 192 -9.14 30.60 -6.63
N THR A 193 -8.61 30.95 -7.80
CA THR A 193 -7.21 30.73 -8.16
C THR A 193 -6.39 32.02 -8.12
N ASP A 194 -5.08 31.88 -7.92
CA ASP A 194 -4.10 32.94 -8.13
C ASP A 194 -2.99 32.44 -9.10
N PRO A 195 -2.82 33.07 -10.28
CA PRO A 195 -3.64 34.16 -10.82
C PRO A 195 -5.10 33.72 -11.10
N PRO A 196 -6.04 34.66 -11.31
CA PRO A 196 -7.43 34.32 -11.62
C PRO A 196 -7.56 33.57 -12.96
N LEU A 197 -8.17 32.40 -12.94
CA LEU A 197 -8.45 31.62 -14.16
C LEU A 197 -9.64 32.22 -14.89
N THR A 198 -9.43 32.63 -16.14
CA THR A 198 -10.48 33.23 -16.98
C THR A 198 -11.18 32.18 -17.84
N HIS A 199 -12.50 32.30 -17.95
CA HIS A 199 -13.37 31.38 -18.68
C HIS A 199 -14.59 32.14 -19.22
N ASP A 200 -15.26 31.56 -20.21
CA ASP A 200 -16.53 31.96 -20.83
C ASP A 200 -16.70 33.48 -21.12
N VAL A 201 -17.10 33.80 -22.35
CA VAL A 201 -17.27 35.21 -22.77
C VAL A 201 -18.61 35.75 -22.24
N LYS A 202 -18.57 36.87 -21.53
CA LYS A 202 -19.75 37.63 -21.10
C LYS A 202 -20.44 38.29 -22.28
N THR A 203 -21.68 38.72 -22.08
CA THR A 203 -22.45 39.49 -23.08
C THR A 203 -21.79 40.81 -23.48
N ASP A 204 -20.94 41.38 -22.61
CA ASP A 204 -20.17 42.60 -22.88
C ASP A 204 -18.80 42.34 -23.55
N GLY A 205 -18.46 41.08 -23.83
CA GLY A 205 -17.18 40.67 -24.44
C GLY A 205 -16.01 40.48 -23.46
N SER A 206 -16.18 40.77 -22.17
CA SER A 206 -15.18 40.45 -21.13
C SER A 206 -15.26 38.98 -20.72
N LEU A 207 -14.22 38.45 -20.05
CA LEU A 207 -14.22 37.07 -19.53
C LEU A 207 -14.65 37.03 -18.06
N TYR A 208 -15.26 35.92 -17.64
CA TYR A 208 -15.44 35.64 -16.21
C TYR A 208 -14.11 35.23 -15.57
N ALA A 209 -13.95 35.50 -14.27
CA ALA A 209 -12.76 35.13 -13.49
C ALA A 209 -13.19 34.38 -12.22
N GLY A 210 -12.59 33.21 -11.97
CA GLY A 210 -12.97 32.31 -10.87
C GLY A 210 -14.15 31.40 -11.22
N LEU A 211 -14.09 30.12 -10.85
CA LEU A 211 -15.07 29.13 -11.31
C LEU A 211 -16.18 28.98 -10.28
N VAL A 212 -17.44 29.21 -10.67
CA VAL A 212 -18.60 29.11 -9.76
C VAL A 212 -19.54 28.03 -10.25
N LEU A 213 -19.68 26.94 -9.48
CA LEU A 213 -20.65 25.89 -9.72
C LEU A 213 -21.92 26.15 -8.90
N GLY A 214 -23.00 26.49 -9.58
CA GLY A 214 -24.35 26.60 -9.04
C GLY A 214 -25.31 27.31 -10.00
N GLY A 215 -26.49 27.67 -9.49
CA GLY A 215 -27.50 28.42 -10.24
C GLY A 215 -28.44 27.58 -11.11
N PHE A 216 -29.15 28.22 -12.03
CA PHE A 216 -30.28 27.62 -12.76
C PHE A 216 -29.93 26.42 -13.65
N LYS A 217 -28.67 26.33 -14.11
CA LYS A 217 -28.22 25.23 -14.97
C LYS A 217 -28.11 23.91 -14.22
N ASP A 218 -27.75 23.95 -12.94
CA ASP A 218 -27.68 22.78 -12.07
C ASP A 218 -27.85 23.21 -10.59
N PRO A 219 -29.09 23.16 -10.07
CA PRO A 219 -29.47 23.80 -8.81
C PRO A 219 -29.05 23.07 -7.53
N TRP A 220 -28.23 22.01 -7.55
CA TRP A 220 -27.82 21.24 -6.35
C TRP A 220 -28.96 20.46 -5.65
N VAL A 221 -30.09 20.24 -6.31
CA VAL A 221 -31.28 19.58 -5.72
C VAL A 221 -30.98 18.14 -5.28
N ASP A 222 -30.03 17.47 -5.92
CA ASP A 222 -29.58 16.11 -5.59
C ASP A 222 -28.28 16.08 -4.75
N GLY A 223 -27.85 17.24 -4.23
CA GLY A 223 -26.59 17.39 -3.49
C GLY A 223 -25.33 17.35 -4.38
N THR A 224 -25.51 17.34 -5.70
CA THR A 224 -24.45 17.31 -6.70
C THR A 224 -24.65 18.46 -7.69
N THR A 225 -23.57 18.95 -8.27
CA THR A 225 -23.63 19.80 -9.46
C THR A 225 -22.61 19.34 -10.49
N ASN A 226 -22.92 19.49 -11.78
CA ASN A 226 -22.05 19.24 -12.91
C ASN A 226 -22.15 20.39 -13.92
N GLN A 227 -21.06 21.12 -14.13
CA GLN A 227 -21.01 22.26 -15.04
C GLN A 227 -19.77 22.22 -15.93
N THR A 228 -19.96 22.68 -17.16
CA THR A 228 -18.87 22.92 -18.10
C THR A 228 -18.40 24.36 -18.04
N PHE A 229 -17.09 24.56 -18.18
CA PHE A 229 -16.47 25.87 -18.30
C PHE A 229 -15.60 25.91 -19.55
N THR A 230 -15.73 26.96 -20.35
CA THR A 230 -14.86 27.18 -21.51
C THR A 230 -13.66 28.02 -21.07
N ILE A 231 -12.55 27.38 -20.75
CA ILE A 231 -11.32 28.06 -20.34
C ILE A 231 -10.73 28.79 -21.54
N ALA A 232 -10.53 30.09 -21.39
CA ALA A 232 -10.07 30.96 -22.48
C ALA A 232 -8.62 30.65 -22.87
N GLY A 233 -8.34 30.53 -24.17
CA GLY A 233 -7.03 30.14 -24.70
C GLY A 233 -5.89 31.14 -24.47
N ASN A 234 -6.22 32.35 -24.00
CA ASN A 234 -5.27 33.43 -23.71
C ASN A 234 -4.83 33.49 -22.24
N ASN A 235 -5.25 32.55 -21.38
CA ASN A 235 -4.70 32.44 -20.03
C ASN A 235 -3.18 32.18 -20.11
N PRO A 236 -2.33 32.98 -19.45
CA PRO A 236 -0.88 32.78 -19.46
C PRO A 236 -0.45 31.40 -18.94
N ASN A 237 0.63 30.88 -19.52
CA ASN A 237 1.26 29.64 -19.07
C ASN A 237 1.71 29.76 -17.60
N GLY A 238 1.48 28.72 -16.81
CA GLY A 238 1.93 28.70 -15.42
C GLY A 238 1.01 27.91 -14.50
N TYR A 239 1.26 28.03 -13.20
CA TYR A 239 0.45 27.40 -12.15
C TYR A 239 -0.59 28.37 -11.61
N TYR A 240 -1.84 27.92 -11.59
CA TYR A 240 -2.98 28.63 -11.03
C TYR A 240 -3.34 27.92 -9.73
N ASN A 241 -2.83 28.46 -8.61
CA ASN A 241 -2.98 27.82 -7.32
C ASN A 241 -4.37 28.11 -6.77
N VAL A 242 -5.08 27.06 -6.34
CA VAL A 242 -6.38 27.19 -5.66
C VAL A 242 -6.12 27.75 -4.27
N THR A 243 -6.39 29.05 -4.11
CA THR A 243 -6.18 29.77 -2.84
C THR A 243 -7.21 29.36 -1.80
N ARG A 244 -8.47 29.21 -2.23
CA ARG A 244 -9.57 28.71 -1.41
C ARG A 244 -10.73 28.22 -2.27
N ILE A 245 -11.59 27.40 -1.65
CA ILE A 245 -12.92 27.05 -2.14
C ILE A 245 -13.95 27.55 -1.13
N GLU A 246 -14.97 28.25 -1.61
CA GLU A 246 -16.11 28.73 -0.81
C GLU A 246 -17.34 27.90 -1.14
N VAL A 247 -18.00 27.35 -0.12
CA VAL A 247 -19.31 26.70 -0.26
C VAL A 247 -20.32 27.54 0.51
N ALA A 248 -21.33 28.03 -0.19
CA ALA A 248 -22.38 28.83 0.39
C ALA A 248 -23.72 28.10 0.30
N ASP A 249 -24.56 28.26 1.31
CA ASP A 249 -25.92 27.74 1.34
C ASP A 249 -26.96 28.82 0.95
N MET A 250 -28.25 28.48 1.02
CA MET A 250 -29.33 29.43 0.72
C MET A 250 -29.57 30.45 1.84
N ALA A 251 -29.20 30.14 3.09
CA ALA A 251 -29.31 31.04 4.22
C ALA A 251 -28.18 32.10 4.26
N GLY A 252 -27.14 31.93 3.43
CA GLY A 252 -25.99 32.82 3.33
C GLY A 252 -24.83 32.41 4.22
N ASN A 253 -24.87 31.25 4.88
CA ASN A 253 -23.72 30.73 5.60
C ASN A 253 -22.68 30.23 4.60
N VAL A 254 -21.42 30.52 4.87
CA VAL A 254 -20.30 30.18 3.99
C VAL A 254 -19.27 29.38 4.75
N ASN A 255 -18.88 28.23 4.18
CA ASN A 255 -17.70 27.50 4.60
C ASN A 255 -16.55 27.79 3.64
N VAL A 256 -15.38 28.09 4.19
CA VAL A 256 -14.18 28.43 3.41
C VAL A 256 -13.09 27.41 3.66
N TYR A 257 -12.69 26.71 2.60
CA TYR A 257 -11.62 25.73 2.62
C TYR A 257 -10.35 26.34 2.02
N ASN A 258 -9.30 26.49 2.83
CA ASN A 258 -7.98 26.90 2.33
C ASN A 258 -7.22 25.73 1.68
N ALA A 259 -6.13 26.02 0.96
CA ALA A 259 -5.32 25.01 0.28
C ALA A 259 -4.88 23.83 1.17
N ALA A 260 -4.51 24.07 2.43
CA ALA A 260 -4.05 23.02 3.34
C ALA A 260 -5.20 22.07 3.76
N GLN A 261 -6.41 22.60 3.92
CA GLN A 261 -7.59 21.77 4.20
C GLN A 261 -7.97 20.93 2.98
N LEU A 262 -7.92 21.52 1.78
CA LEU A 262 -8.22 20.82 0.53
C LEU A 262 -7.24 19.67 0.25
N GLN A 263 -5.94 19.89 0.50
CA GLN A 263 -4.93 18.82 0.37
C GLN A 263 -5.20 17.65 1.32
N LYS A 264 -5.62 17.92 2.56
CA LYS A 264 -6.02 16.86 3.53
C LYS A 264 -7.24 16.07 3.07
N MET A 265 -8.10 16.69 2.26
CA MET A 265 -9.26 16.04 1.65
C MET A 265 -8.90 15.29 0.35
N GLY A 266 -7.64 15.33 -0.09
CA GLY A 266 -7.21 14.74 -1.37
C GLY A 266 -7.66 15.53 -2.60
N ILE A 267 -8.08 16.79 -2.42
CA ILE A 267 -8.50 17.67 -3.52
C ILE A 267 -7.26 18.35 -4.11
N ASN A 268 -7.15 18.34 -5.44
CA ASN A 268 -6.08 19.02 -6.16
C ASN A 268 -6.14 20.54 -5.93
N THR A 269 -5.01 21.16 -5.56
CA THR A 269 -4.94 22.60 -5.23
C THR A 269 -4.14 23.43 -6.22
N SER A 270 -3.79 22.88 -7.39
CA SER A 270 -3.08 23.64 -8.42
C SER A 270 -3.48 23.15 -9.81
N ILE A 271 -3.73 24.10 -10.71
CA ILE A 271 -4.02 23.83 -12.12
C ILE A 271 -2.82 24.32 -12.93
N ARG A 272 -2.16 23.43 -13.65
CA ARG A 272 -1.12 23.78 -14.61
C ARG A 272 -1.78 24.21 -15.92
N ILE A 273 -1.59 25.47 -16.32
CA ILE A 273 -2.00 26.00 -17.62
C ILE A 273 -0.83 25.90 -18.61
N VAL A 274 -1.09 25.23 -19.73
CA VAL A 274 -0.17 25.13 -20.86
C VAL A 274 -0.78 25.91 -22.02
N GLY A 275 -0.37 27.17 -22.19
CA GLY A 275 -0.97 28.10 -23.14
C GLY A 275 -0.28 28.14 -24.51
N GLN A 276 -0.82 28.99 -25.36
CA GLN A 276 -0.39 29.15 -26.76
C GLN A 276 1.04 29.70 -26.84
N GLY A 277 1.87 29.09 -27.69
CA GLY A 277 3.23 29.54 -28.00
C GLY A 277 4.36 28.66 -27.45
N ASP A 278 4.03 27.64 -26.66
CA ASP A 278 4.99 26.57 -26.40
C ASP A 278 5.16 25.72 -27.66
N THR A 279 6.36 25.69 -28.22
CA THR A 279 6.73 24.91 -29.41
C THR A 279 8.03 24.13 -29.21
N THR A 280 8.55 24.10 -27.98
CA THR A 280 9.87 23.53 -27.70
C THR A 280 9.67 22.10 -27.22
N ALA A 281 10.26 21.14 -27.93
CA ALA A 281 10.24 19.76 -27.48
C ALA A 281 11.15 19.59 -26.25
N PRO A 282 10.79 18.69 -25.31
CA PRO A 282 11.61 18.43 -24.14
C PRO A 282 12.94 17.80 -24.57
N THR A 283 14.04 18.15 -23.90
CA THR A 283 15.37 17.57 -24.11
C THR A 283 15.89 16.97 -22.82
N ALA A 284 16.64 15.87 -22.88
CA ALA A 284 17.27 15.30 -21.70
C ALA A 284 18.47 16.18 -21.26
N VAL A 285 18.40 16.74 -20.06
CA VAL A 285 19.41 17.61 -19.45
C VAL A 285 20.45 16.80 -18.69
N SER A 286 20.02 15.76 -17.97
CA SER A 286 20.94 14.92 -17.20
C SER A 286 20.38 13.52 -16.97
N PHE A 287 21.28 12.58 -16.73
CA PHE A 287 20.96 11.20 -16.37
C PHE A 287 21.59 10.85 -15.02
N SER A 288 20.90 10.02 -14.24
CA SER A 288 21.42 9.33 -13.08
C SER A 288 21.10 7.83 -13.24
N PRO A 289 22.08 6.91 -13.19
CA PRO A 289 23.51 7.16 -13.15
C PRO A 289 24.02 8.12 -14.23
N THR A 290 25.15 8.78 -14.01
CA THR A 290 25.71 9.68 -15.03
C THR A 290 26.08 8.92 -16.29
N GLN A 291 26.10 9.59 -17.44
CA GLN A 291 26.55 8.99 -18.70
C GLN A 291 27.94 8.34 -18.54
N SER A 292 28.06 7.08 -18.95
CA SER A 292 29.24 6.23 -18.79
C SER A 292 29.70 6.06 -17.32
N GLY A 293 28.78 6.22 -16.37
CA GLY A 293 29.02 5.98 -14.95
C GLY A 293 29.46 4.54 -14.70
N LYS A 294 30.40 4.35 -13.78
CA LYS A 294 30.94 3.04 -13.40
C LYS A 294 30.53 2.68 -11.99
N SER A 295 30.56 1.39 -11.68
CA SER A 295 30.28 0.89 -10.33
C SER A 295 28.90 1.24 -9.81
N VAL A 296 27.91 1.33 -10.71
CA VAL A 296 26.52 1.60 -10.34
C VAL A 296 25.97 0.43 -9.52
N PRO A 297 25.40 0.67 -8.33
CA PRO A 297 24.75 -0.39 -7.55
C PRO A 297 23.67 -1.08 -8.38
N ILE A 298 23.60 -2.41 -8.30
CA ILE A 298 22.70 -3.24 -9.10
C ILE A 298 21.21 -2.95 -8.87
N ASN A 299 20.85 -2.30 -7.78
CA ASN A 299 19.48 -1.90 -7.41
C ASN A 299 19.17 -0.43 -7.70
N SER A 300 20.00 0.26 -8.48
CA SER A 300 19.80 1.68 -8.79
C SER A 300 18.66 1.87 -9.79
N ASP A 301 17.81 2.87 -9.52
CA ASP A 301 16.90 3.41 -10.53
C ASP A 301 17.67 4.20 -11.60
N ILE A 302 17.08 4.31 -12.79
CA ILE A 302 17.56 5.20 -13.84
C ILE A 302 16.66 6.44 -13.88
N VAL A 303 17.23 7.61 -13.64
CA VAL A 303 16.53 8.90 -13.63
C VAL A 303 17.00 9.76 -14.80
N VAL A 304 16.06 10.22 -15.62
CA VAL A 304 16.30 11.21 -16.69
C VAL A 304 15.63 12.51 -16.29
N THR A 305 16.39 13.60 -16.25
CA THR A 305 15.86 14.95 -16.04
C THR A 305 15.80 15.69 -17.36
N PHE A 306 14.65 16.28 -17.67
CA PHE A 306 14.38 16.98 -18.92
C PHE A 306 14.43 18.51 -18.75
N SER A 307 14.50 19.24 -19.86
CA SER A 307 14.51 20.71 -19.91
C SER A 307 13.23 21.35 -19.38
N GLU A 308 12.15 20.58 -19.33
CA GLU A 308 10.80 21.03 -19.00
C GLU A 308 9.94 19.86 -18.50
N GLU A 309 8.72 20.15 -18.10
CA GLU A 309 7.80 19.13 -17.60
C GLU A 309 7.35 18.18 -18.70
N ILE A 310 7.28 16.91 -18.33
CA ILE A 310 7.01 15.82 -19.26
C ILE A 310 5.70 15.11 -18.95
N ALA A 311 5.12 14.53 -19.98
CA ALA A 311 4.03 13.59 -19.93
C ALA A 311 4.42 12.28 -20.62
N ARG A 312 3.64 11.23 -20.32
CA ARG A 312 3.77 9.94 -20.97
C ARG A 312 3.46 10.07 -22.46
N GLY A 313 4.34 9.49 -23.28
CA GLY A 313 4.13 9.33 -24.70
C GLY A 313 3.59 7.93 -25.03
N SER A 314 4.08 7.37 -26.12
CA SER A 314 3.71 6.04 -26.62
C SER A 314 4.94 5.27 -27.11
N GLY A 315 4.88 3.95 -27.15
CA GLY A 315 6.00 3.10 -27.57
C GLY A 315 6.73 2.48 -26.39
N HIS A 316 7.92 1.95 -26.66
CA HIS A 316 8.65 1.09 -25.73
C HIS A 316 10.02 1.69 -25.39
N ILE A 317 10.24 1.96 -24.11
CA ILE A 317 11.54 2.34 -23.56
C ILE A 317 12.28 1.04 -23.22
N LEU A 318 13.49 0.87 -23.76
CA LEU A 318 14.22 -0.39 -23.67
C LEU A 318 15.51 -0.22 -22.89
N LEU A 319 15.76 -1.14 -21.94
CA LEU A 319 17.07 -1.32 -21.32
C LEU A 319 17.76 -2.52 -21.97
N LYS A 320 18.97 -2.33 -22.47
CA LYS A 320 19.76 -3.37 -23.15
C LYS A 320 21.08 -3.60 -22.44
N ASP A 321 21.56 -4.83 -22.42
CA ASP A 321 22.91 -5.16 -21.93
C ASP A 321 24.00 -4.79 -22.98
N GLY A 322 25.26 -5.00 -22.62
CA GLY A 322 26.43 -4.69 -23.45
C GLY A 322 26.52 -5.51 -24.74
N THR A 323 25.74 -6.57 -24.87
CA THR A 323 25.60 -7.36 -26.12
C THR A 323 24.52 -6.80 -27.05
N GLY A 324 23.73 -5.83 -26.57
CA GLY A 324 22.58 -5.27 -27.26
C GLY A 324 21.27 -6.03 -27.02
N LYS A 325 21.26 -7.05 -26.15
CA LYS A 325 20.04 -7.80 -25.79
C LYS A 325 19.16 -6.96 -24.87
N THR A 326 17.87 -6.87 -25.19
CA THR A 326 16.87 -6.25 -24.31
C THR A 326 16.72 -7.07 -23.03
N VAL A 327 16.99 -6.43 -21.89
CA VAL A 327 16.85 -7.02 -20.54
C VAL A 327 15.60 -6.51 -19.82
N ALA A 328 15.08 -5.35 -20.22
CA ALA A 328 13.81 -4.81 -19.76
C ALA A 328 13.14 -3.99 -20.86
N ASP A 329 11.81 -4.05 -20.89
CA ASP A 329 10.95 -3.38 -21.86
C ASP A 329 9.81 -2.70 -21.09
N PHE A 330 9.71 -1.38 -21.25
CA PHE A 330 8.74 -0.55 -20.56
C PHE A 330 7.82 0.14 -21.56
N ASP A 331 6.54 -0.21 -21.52
CA ASP A 331 5.49 0.54 -22.23
C ASP A 331 5.42 1.97 -21.67
N ALA A 332 5.70 2.96 -22.51
CA ALA A 332 5.77 4.35 -22.10
C ALA A 332 4.43 4.92 -21.61
N ALA A 333 3.31 4.41 -22.15
CA ALA A 333 1.96 4.88 -21.80
C ALA A 333 1.46 4.28 -20.48
N PHE A 334 1.79 3.02 -20.19
CA PHE A 334 1.12 2.28 -19.11
C PHE A 334 2.04 1.65 -18.06
N SER A 335 3.35 1.53 -18.31
CA SER A 335 4.23 0.83 -17.38
C SER A 335 4.25 1.49 -16.00
N THR A 336 3.95 0.71 -14.96
CA THR A 336 4.03 1.12 -13.55
C THR A 336 5.46 1.31 -13.06
N ASN A 337 6.45 0.85 -13.83
CA ASN A 337 7.87 1.01 -13.52
C ASN A 337 8.42 2.37 -13.94
N LEU A 338 7.59 3.19 -14.60
CA LEU A 338 7.93 4.54 -14.99
C LEU A 338 7.20 5.52 -14.06
N THR A 339 7.96 6.32 -13.34
CA THR A 339 7.41 7.40 -12.50
C THR A 339 7.78 8.74 -13.13
N LEU A 340 6.78 9.53 -13.51
CA LEU A 340 6.98 10.89 -14.04
C LEU A 340 6.61 11.90 -12.95
N THR A 341 7.52 12.81 -12.63
CA THR A 341 7.27 13.88 -11.65
C THR A 341 7.92 15.16 -12.15
N GLY A 342 7.10 16.12 -12.54
CA GLY A 342 7.56 17.36 -13.18
C GLY A 342 8.38 17.05 -14.44
N ASN A 343 9.66 17.43 -14.43
CA ASN A 343 10.60 17.20 -15.53
C ASN A 343 11.43 15.91 -15.38
N LYS A 344 11.09 15.00 -14.46
CA LYS A 344 11.87 13.78 -14.21
C LYS A 344 11.10 12.54 -14.61
N LEU A 345 11.77 11.66 -15.37
CA LEU A 345 11.40 10.27 -15.59
C LEU A 345 12.28 9.40 -14.69
N THR A 346 11.68 8.61 -13.82
CA THR A 346 12.36 7.57 -13.03
C THR A 346 11.94 6.20 -13.55
N ILE A 347 12.91 5.34 -13.85
CA ILE A 347 12.73 3.99 -14.37
C ILE A 347 13.18 3.01 -13.30
N HIS A 348 12.22 2.27 -12.76
CA HIS A 348 12.43 1.21 -11.79
C HIS A 348 12.74 -0.10 -12.52
N THR A 349 13.88 -0.71 -12.24
CA THR A 349 14.35 -1.90 -12.96
C THR A 349 13.70 -3.21 -12.46
N ASN A 350 12.97 -3.18 -11.34
CA ASN A 350 12.22 -4.27 -10.68
C ASN A 350 12.95 -5.59 -10.40
N ASN A 351 14.21 -5.72 -10.80
CA ASN A 351 15.13 -6.80 -10.50
C ASN A 351 16.53 -6.20 -10.41
N PRO A 352 17.42 -6.71 -9.53
CA PRO A 352 18.79 -6.26 -9.52
C PRO A 352 19.40 -6.49 -10.91
N LEU A 353 20.03 -5.45 -11.43
CA LEU A 353 20.86 -5.53 -12.62
C LEU A 353 21.99 -6.55 -12.40
N SER A 354 22.49 -7.14 -13.47
CA SER A 354 23.63 -8.04 -13.38
C SER A 354 24.87 -7.26 -12.97
N TYR A 355 25.73 -7.88 -12.15
CA TYR A 355 27.05 -7.37 -11.85
C TYR A 355 27.94 -7.30 -13.10
N ASP A 356 28.95 -6.43 -13.06
CA ASP A 356 29.97 -6.26 -14.11
C ASP A 356 29.39 -6.15 -15.54
N THR A 357 28.23 -5.51 -15.66
CA THR A 357 27.47 -5.44 -16.91
C THR A 357 27.30 -4.00 -17.33
N THR A 358 27.60 -3.72 -18.59
CA THR A 358 27.28 -2.43 -19.21
C THR A 358 25.83 -2.47 -19.69
N TYR A 359 25.05 -1.44 -19.38
CA TYR A 359 23.69 -1.25 -19.85
C TYR A 359 23.58 0.00 -20.71
N SER A 360 22.68 -0.03 -21.69
CA SER A 360 22.28 1.12 -22.50
C SER A 360 20.77 1.33 -22.45
N LEU A 361 20.34 2.58 -22.36
CA LEU A 361 18.92 2.96 -22.39
C LEU A 361 18.57 3.51 -23.77
N SER A 362 17.49 2.99 -24.34
CA SER A 362 16.87 3.54 -25.54
C SER A 362 15.51 4.11 -25.19
N ILE A 363 15.34 5.41 -25.41
CA ILE A 363 14.06 6.12 -25.36
C ILE A 363 13.75 6.54 -26.80
N PRO A 364 12.88 5.83 -27.53
CA PRO A 364 12.49 6.21 -28.88
C PRO A 364 11.75 7.55 -28.94
N ASP A 365 11.73 8.17 -30.13
CA ASP A 365 10.92 9.35 -30.41
C ASP A 365 9.46 9.14 -29.98
N GLY A 366 8.90 10.13 -29.29
CA GLY A 366 7.52 10.12 -28.83
C GLY A 366 7.22 9.17 -27.67
N SER A 367 8.21 8.48 -27.10
CA SER A 367 8.04 7.72 -25.84
C SER A 367 7.82 8.66 -24.65
N ILE A 368 8.38 9.85 -24.71
CA ILE A 368 8.14 10.94 -23.77
C ILE A 368 7.73 12.16 -24.59
N LYS A 369 6.85 13.00 -24.05
CA LYS A 369 6.46 14.28 -24.62
C LYS A 369 6.39 15.34 -23.53
N ASP A 370 6.32 16.61 -23.88
CA ASP A 370 5.96 17.65 -22.91
C ASP A 370 4.45 17.69 -22.67
N LEU A 371 3.98 18.65 -21.86
CA LEU A 371 2.56 18.86 -21.61
C LEU A 371 1.84 19.53 -22.80
N ALA A 372 2.56 20.20 -23.69
CA ALA A 372 2.03 20.82 -24.91
C ALA A 372 1.77 19.79 -26.03
N GLY A 373 2.40 18.61 -25.94
CA GLY A 373 2.28 17.49 -26.86
C GLY A 373 3.48 17.31 -27.80
N TYR A 374 4.59 18.03 -27.65
CA TYR A 374 5.77 17.81 -28.50
C TYR A 374 6.60 16.65 -27.98
N ASN A 375 6.99 15.79 -28.91
CA ASN A 375 7.73 14.58 -28.61
C ASN A 375 9.17 14.91 -28.22
N TYR A 376 9.66 14.26 -27.18
CA TYR A 376 11.09 14.08 -27.02
C TYR A 376 11.61 13.30 -28.23
N ALA A 377 12.59 13.87 -28.95
CA ALA A 377 13.20 13.25 -30.13
C ALA A 377 13.90 11.91 -29.83
N GLY A 378 14.12 11.59 -28.55
CA GLY A 378 14.64 10.32 -28.08
C GLY A 378 16.14 10.34 -27.73
N THR A 379 16.60 9.22 -27.16
CA THR A 379 18.02 8.93 -26.93
C THR A 379 18.29 7.44 -27.17
N SER A 380 19.47 7.14 -27.72
CA SER A 380 19.96 5.77 -27.92
C SER A 380 21.40 5.58 -27.47
N SER A 381 22.05 6.62 -26.93
CA SER A 381 23.47 6.62 -26.58
C SER A 381 23.73 6.64 -25.08
N TYR A 382 22.69 6.66 -24.24
CA TYR A 382 22.89 6.65 -22.79
C TYR A 382 23.35 5.28 -22.31
N GLN A 383 24.44 5.23 -21.53
CA GLN A 383 24.99 3.99 -20.99
C GLN A 383 25.61 4.16 -19.59
N PHE A 384 25.70 3.07 -18.84
CA PHE A 384 26.43 2.97 -17.57
C PHE A 384 26.87 1.52 -17.32
N SER A 385 27.79 1.29 -16.38
CA SER A 385 28.24 -0.06 -15.98
C SER A 385 28.01 -0.28 -14.49
N THR A 386 27.48 -1.45 -14.15
CA THR A 386 27.23 -1.85 -12.76
C THR A 386 28.52 -2.14 -12.00
N ILE A 387 28.42 -2.19 -10.68
CA ILE A 387 29.48 -2.67 -9.80
C ILE A 387 29.92 -4.08 -10.20
N GLY A 388 31.23 -4.34 -10.15
CA GLY A 388 31.77 -5.66 -10.36
C GLY A 388 31.22 -6.65 -9.33
N ASN A 389 31.13 -7.93 -9.71
CA ASN A 389 30.79 -8.99 -8.76
C ASN A 389 32.03 -9.26 -7.90
N PHE A 390 32.27 -8.41 -6.90
CA PHE A 390 33.34 -8.64 -5.95
C PHE A 390 32.91 -9.72 -4.97
N VAL A 391 32.90 -10.98 -5.42
CA VAL A 391 33.09 -12.09 -4.48
C VAL A 391 34.53 -11.95 -4.02
N ALA A 392 34.76 -11.70 -2.72
CA ALA A 392 36.10 -11.73 -2.17
C ALA A 392 36.76 -13.05 -2.60
N PRO A 393 38.03 -13.07 -3.05
CA PRO A 393 38.67 -14.34 -3.30
C PRO A 393 38.66 -15.15 -2.00
N GLY A 394 38.39 -16.45 -2.12
CA GLY A 394 38.52 -17.38 -1.02
C GLY A 394 39.88 -17.28 -0.33
N LEU A 395 39.87 -17.36 0.99
CA LEU A 395 41.06 -17.39 1.81
C LEU A 395 41.63 -18.81 1.90
N ASN A 396 42.96 -18.87 2.05
CA ASN A 396 43.64 -20.08 2.51
C ASN A 396 44.04 -19.84 3.97
N ILE A 397 43.33 -20.44 4.92
CA ILE A 397 43.51 -20.26 6.36
C ILE A 397 44.18 -21.51 6.91
N ASN A 398 45.30 -21.33 7.61
CA ASN A 398 45.99 -22.42 8.32
C ASN A 398 46.09 -22.01 9.79
N GLY A 399 45.54 -22.82 10.68
CA GLY A 399 45.75 -22.72 12.11
C GLY A 399 47.12 -23.24 12.51
N THR A 400 47.29 -23.43 13.82
CA THR A 400 48.55 -23.67 14.50
C THR A 400 48.60 -25.10 15.04
N ALA A 401 49.45 -25.32 16.04
CA ALA A 401 49.50 -26.59 16.78
C ALA A 401 48.78 -26.52 18.14
N GLY A 402 48.14 -25.39 18.45
CA GLY A 402 47.31 -25.21 19.64
C GLY A 402 45.85 -24.93 19.25
N PRO A 403 44.94 -24.84 20.22
CA PRO A 403 43.52 -24.58 19.94
C PRO A 403 43.31 -23.22 19.26
N ASP A 404 42.73 -23.23 18.07
CA ASP A 404 42.47 -22.06 17.26
C ASP A 404 40.97 -21.76 17.10
N TYR A 405 40.68 -20.48 16.86
CA TYR A 405 39.36 -20.00 16.46
C TYR A 405 39.46 -19.41 15.05
N LEU A 406 39.02 -20.16 14.06
CA LEU A 406 39.18 -19.82 12.64
C LEU A 406 37.84 -19.37 12.05
N THR A 407 37.87 -18.30 11.25
CA THR A 407 36.67 -17.76 10.59
C THR A 407 36.99 -17.42 9.15
N GLY A 408 36.26 -18.03 8.22
CA GLY A 408 36.28 -17.74 6.80
C GLY A 408 35.43 -16.51 6.43
N THR A 409 35.05 -16.45 5.17
CA THR A 409 34.40 -15.33 4.51
C THR A 409 33.06 -15.74 3.92
N SER A 410 32.48 -14.92 3.04
CA SER A 410 31.29 -15.31 2.28
C SER A 410 31.65 -15.97 0.94
N ALA A 411 32.91 -16.31 0.72
CA ALA A 411 33.45 -16.91 -0.49
C ALA A 411 34.02 -18.30 -0.20
N SER A 412 34.28 -19.08 -1.25
CA SER A 412 34.82 -20.43 -1.13
C SER A 412 36.23 -20.46 -0.52
N ASP A 413 36.34 -20.81 0.75
CA ASP A 413 37.60 -20.84 1.49
C ASP A 413 38.24 -22.23 1.54
N THR A 414 39.54 -22.28 1.81
CA THR A 414 40.26 -23.50 2.21
C THR A 414 40.81 -23.30 3.62
N ILE A 415 40.33 -24.09 4.58
CA ILE A 415 40.64 -23.92 6.01
C ILE A 415 41.24 -25.22 6.55
N SER A 416 42.40 -25.13 7.21
CA SER A 416 43.01 -26.20 7.99
C SER A 416 43.13 -25.75 9.45
N GLY A 417 42.55 -26.49 10.39
CA GLY A 417 42.68 -26.25 11.84
C GLY A 417 44.12 -26.50 12.31
N GLY A 418 44.67 -27.66 11.95
CA GLY A 418 46.05 -28.01 12.28
C GLY A 418 46.08 -29.04 13.40
N ALA A 419 46.80 -28.77 14.48
CA ALA A 419 46.74 -29.59 15.68
C ALA A 419 46.14 -28.77 16.83
N GLY A 420 45.40 -29.40 17.73
CA GLY A 420 44.65 -28.69 18.76
C GLY A 420 43.17 -29.05 18.69
N ASN A 421 42.38 -28.48 19.60
CA ASN A 421 40.92 -28.61 19.54
C ASN A 421 40.38 -27.31 18.94
N ASP A 422 40.14 -27.29 17.64
CA ASP A 422 39.86 -26.07 16.91
C ASP A 422 38.36 -25.80 16.79
N THR A 423 38.00 -24.52 16.75
CA THR A 423 36.66 -24.06 16.41
C THR A 423 36.69 -23.33 15.08
N ILE A 424 35.99 -23.87 14.09
CA ILE A 424 36.03 -23.40 12.70
C ILE A 424 34.65 -22.88 12.29
N ILE A 425 34.61 -21.69 11.69
CA ILE A 425 33.44 -21.14 11.01
C ILE A 425 33.83 -20.95 9.54
N GLY A 426 33.23 -21.72 8.63
CA GLY A 426 33.46 -21.56 7.18
C GLY A 426 32.96 -20.21 6.66
N GLY A 427 31.78 -19.80 7.13
CA GLY A 427 31.06 -18.64 6.60
C GLY A 427 30.17 -19.08 5.46
N GLY A 428 30.02 -18.23 4.43
CA GLY A 428 29.24 -18.56 3.23
C GLY A 428 30.14 -18.96 2.07
N GLY A 429 29.56 -19.50 1.00
CA GLY A 429 30.35 -20.01 -0.13
C GLY A 429 30.54 -21.53 -0.05
N ASN A 430 31.40 -22.09 -0.91
CA ASN A 430 31.67 -23.54 -0.88
C ASN A 430 33.07 -23.78 -0.31
N ASP A 431 33.14 -24.26 0.93
CA ASP A 431 34.40 -24.35 1.67
C ASP A 431 35.00 -25.75 1.67
N SER A 432 36.34 -25.81 1.73
CA SER A 432 37.11 -27.03 1.97
C SER A 432 37.77 -26.95 3.34
N ILE A 433 37.34 -27.79 4.29
CA ILE A 433 37.75 -27.72 5.70
C ILE A 433 38.45 -29.00 6.13
N SER A 434 39.57 -28.88 6.83
CA SER A 434 40.19 -29.96 7.59
C SER A 434 40.34 -29.50 9.04
N GLY A 435 39.79 -30.22 10.02
CA GLY A 435 40.05 -29.89 11.43
C GLY A 435 41.47 -30.24 11.78
N GLY A 436 41.85 -31.50 11.57
CA GLY A 436 43.22 -31.97 11.71
C GLY A 436 43.33 -32.90 12.92
N SER A 437 44.35 -32.74 13.74
CA SER A 437 44.52 -33.59 14.91
C SER A 437 44.00 -32.94 16.18
N GLY A 438 43.03 -33.58 16.82
CA GLY A 438 42.46 -33.15 18.10
C GLY A 438 40.96 -33.36 18.08
N LEU A 439 40.22 -32.57 18.85
CA LEU A 439 38.76 -32.57 18.85
C LEU A 439 38.26 -31.27 18.23
N ASP A 440 37.93 -31.33 16.95
CA ASP A 440 37.60 -30.15 16.15
C ASP A 440 36.09 -29.95 15.99
N THR A 441 35.67 -28.69 16.04
CA THR A 441 34.26 -28.29 15.92
C THR A 441 34.05 -27.33 14.76
N LEU A 442 33.22 -27.73 13.79
CA LEU A 442 32.69 -26.84 12.76
C LEU A 442 31.37 -26.23 13.22
N VAL A 443 31.31 -24.90 13.28
CA VAL A 443 30.12 -24.13 13.63
C VAL A 443 29.40 -23.67 12.37
N LEU A 444 28.10 -23.94 12.33
CA LEU A 444 27.20 -23.70 11.20
C LEU A 444 26.12 -22.69 11.60
N SER A 445 25.72 -21.81 10.68
CA SER A 445 24.80 -20.72 10.98
C SER A 445 23.33 -21.16 11.07
N GLY A 446 22.97 -22.24 10.37
CA GLY A 446 21.62 -22.77 10.25
C GLY A 446 21.25 -23.84 11.27
N LYS A 447 20.02 -24.36 11.17
CA LYS A 447 19.54 -25.51 11.97
C LYS A 447 19.93 -26.81 11.31
N LEU A 448 20.13 -27.89 12.08
CA LEU A 448 20.48 -29.21 11.53
C LEU A 448 19.56 -29.64 10.38
N ALA A 449 18.24 -29.37 10.49
CA ALA A 449 17.25 -29.72 9.48
C ALA A 449 17.44 -29.05 8.10
N ASN A 450 18.25 -27.99 8.01
CA ASN A 450 18.52 -27.29 6.75
C ASN A 450 19.63 -27.96 5.92
N TYR A 451 20.42 -28.84 6.54
CA TYR A 451 21.60 -29.42 5.92
C TYR A 451 21.34 -30.85 5.44
N TYR A 452 21.97 -31.19 4.31
CA TYR A 452 22.04 -32.55 3.82
C TYR A 452 23.49 -33.02 3.79
N GLY A 453 23.79 -34.11 4.50
CA GLY A 453 25.11 -34.73 4.55
C GLY A 453 25.25 -35.91 3.59
N SER A 454 26.42 -36.06 2.97
CA SER A 454 26.77 -37.23 2.15
C SER A 454 28.28 -37.50 2.19
N GLY A 455 28.70 -38.73 1.93
CA GLY A 455 30.11 -39.12 1.95
C GLY A 455 30.51 -39.91 3.19
N THR A 456 31.81 -39.89 3.51
CA THR A 456 32.42 -40.55 4.68
C THR A 456 32.97 -39.49 5.63
N LEU A 457 33.31 -39.83 6.88
CA LEU A 457 33.90 -38.85 7.83
C LEU A 457 35.22 -38.25 7.32
N ASP A 458 35.98 -39.00 6.51
CA ASP A 458 37.21 -38.51 5.87
C ASP A 458 36.96 -37.51 4.72
N ASN A 459 35.73 -37.41 4.23
CA ASN A 459 35.33 -36.52 3.14
C ASN A 459 33.81 -36.28 3.17
N LEU A 460 33.33 -35.67 4.24
CA LEU A 460 31.91 -35.41 4.44
C LEU A 460 31.54 -34.14 3.68
N VAL A 461 30.49 -34.22 2.87
CA VAL A 461 29.92 -33.08 2.17
C VAL A 461 28.62 -32.69 2.87
N LEU A 462 28.59 -31.48 3.43
CA LEU A 462 27.41 -30.86 4.02
C LEU A 462 26.91 -29.76 3.10
N LYS A 463 25.68 -29.90 2.61
CA LYS A 463 25.02 -28.90 1.77
C LYS A 463 23.96 -28.16 2.56
N ASP A 464 24.10 -26.85 2.68
CA ASP A 464 23.06 -25.96 3.19
C ASP A 464 21.99 -25.69 2.10
N ASN A 465 20.74 -26.07 2.37
CA ASN A 465 19.63 -25.84 1.44
C ASN A 465 18.99 -24.45 1.55
N VAL A 466 19.35 -23.64 2.55
CA VAL A 466 18.92 -22.23 2.65
C VAL A 466 19.98 -21.25 2.14
N GLY A 467 21.21 -21.74 1.90
CA GLY A 467 22.26 -21.03 1.17
C GLY A 467 23.09 -20.03 1.97
N ASN A 468 23.00 -20.04 3.30
CA ASN A 468 23.79 -19.17 4.16
C ASN A 468 25.25 -19.64 4.25
N ASP A 469 25.45 -20.95 4.40
CA ASP A 469 26.79 -21.56 4.54
C ASP A 469 27.27 -22.28 3.26
N GLY A 470 26.45 -22.30 2.22
CA GLY A 470 26.73 -22.99 0.95
C GLY A 470 27.03 -24.49 1.09
N THR A 471 28.05 -25.00 0.36
CA THR A 471 28.43 -26.43 0.38
C THR A 471 29.81 -26.62 0.98
N ILE A 472 29.89 -27.30 2.11
CA ILE A 472 31.12 -27.56 2.85
C ILE A 472 31.59 -28.98 2.57
N THR A 473 32.84 -29.12 2.16
CA THR A 473 33.54 -30.41 2.11
C THR A 473 34.52 -30.46 3.27
N MET A 474 34.38 -31.43 4.16
CA MET A 474 35.15 -31.50 5.39
C MET A 474 35.81 -32.87 5.63
N SER A 475 36.92 -32.87 6.34
CA SER A 475 37.62 -34.07 6.81
C SER A 475 38.18 -33.81 8.21
N GLN A 476 38.37 -34.85 9.02
CA GLN A 476 38.98 -34.73 10.36
C GLN A 476 38.29 -33.64 11.21
N VAL A 477 36.96 -33.65 11.24
CA VAL A 477 36.14 -32.78 12.09
C VAL A 477 35.21 -33.68 12.88
N GLU A 478 35.40 -33.72 14.19
CA GLU A 478 34.68 -34.63 15.08
C GLU A 478 33.30 -34.10 15.42
N ARG A 479 33.07 -32.77 15.38
CA ARG A 479 31.81 -32.19 15.84
C ARG A 479 31.28 -31.09 14.95
N LEU A 480 29.96 -31.09 14.79
CA LEU A 480 29.21 -30.05 14.11
C LEU A 480 28.30 -29.34 15.10
N GLN A 481 28.41 -28.03 15.17
CA GLN A 481 27.53 -27.20 15.99
C GLN A 481 26.60 -26.41 15.08
N PHE A 482 25.31 -26.75 15.11
CA PHE A 482 24.25 -26.00 14.45
C PHE A 482 23.66 -24.97 15.41
N SER A 483 22.79 -24.10 14.89
CA SER A 483 22.08 -23.09 15.69
C SER A 483 21.09 -23.67 16.73
N ASP A 484 20.66 -24.92 16.58
CA ASP A 484 19.68 -25.58 17.44
C ASP A 484 20.21 -26.79 18.23
N VAL A 485 21.12 -27.57 17.65
CA VAL A 485 21.74 -28.77 18.26
C VAL A 485 23.18 -28.92 17.82
N ALA A 486 23.91 -29.84 18.44
CA ALA A 486 25.19 -30.32 17.93
C ALA A 486 25.12 -31.80 17.54
N LEU A 487 25.99 -32.20 16.63
CA LEU A 487 26.18 -33.56 16.15
C LEU A 487 27.65 -33.95 16.37
N ALA A 488 27.90 -35.01 17.13
CA ALA A 488 29.23 -35.52 17.44
C ALA A 488 29.52 -36.84 16.73
N PHE A 489 30.70 -36.97 16.15
CA PHE A 489 31.21 -38.16 15.46
C PHE A 489 32.29 -38.89 16.26
N ASP A 490 32.71 -38.37 17.41
CA ASP A 490 33.63 -39.04 18.35
C ASP A 490 32.96 -40.21 19.09
N THR A 491 32.51 -41.23 18.35
CA THR A 491 31.78 -42.40 18.88
C THR A 491 32.59 -43.27 19.83
N ASP A 492 33.91 -43.25 19.71
CA ASP A 492 34.82 -43.91 20.65
C ASP A 492 35.36 -42.94 21.72
N GLY A 493 35.17 -41.64 21.51
CA GLY A 493 35.61 -40.56 22.38
C GLY A 493 34.59 -40.16 23.44
N VAL A 494 34.65 -38.90 23.86
CA VAL A 494 33.84 -38.35 24.95
C VAL A 494 32.35 -38.48 24.67
N ALA A 495 31.89 -38.15 23.46
CA ALA A 495 30.47 -38.23 23.11
C ALA A 495 29.95 -39.66 23.18
N GLY A 496 30.73 -40.62 22.69
CA GLY A 496 30.43 -42.04 22.78
C GLY A 496 30.32 -42.55 24.22
N GLN A 497 31.31 -42.23 25.06
CA GLN A 497 31.33 -42.62 26.47
C GLN A 497 30.14 -42.02 27.24
N ALA A 498 29.86 -40.73 27.02
CA ALA A 498 28.74 -40.04 27.63
C ALA A 498 27.38 -40.63 27.20
N TYR A 499 27.25 -41.12 25.97
CA TYR A 499 26.05 -41.84 25.54
C TYR A 499 25.95 -43.22 26.20
N ARG A 500 27.03 -44.00 26.13
CA ARG A 500 27.08 -45.39 26.62
C ARG A 500 26.83 -45.51 28.11
N ILE A 501 27.18 -44.50 28.91
CA ILE A 501 26.95 -44.57 30.36
C ILE A 501 25.47 -44.47 30.73
N TYR A 502 24.62 -43.78 29.94
CA TYR A 502 23.17 -43.84 30.13
C TYR A 502 22.61 -45.24 29.83
N GLN A 503 23.12 -45.89 28.77
CA GLN A 503 22.76 -47.28 28.49
C GLN A 503 23.17 -48.19 29.66
N ALA A 504 24.41 -48.08 30.13
CA ALA A 504 24.91 -48.94 31.21
C ALA A 504 24.19 -48.67 32.56
N ALA A 505 23.97 -47.40 32.89
CA ALA A 505 23.39 -47.00 34.16
C ALA A 505 21.88 -47.13 34.23
N PHE A 506 21.15 -46.96 33.12
CA PHE A 506 19.69 -46.86 33.11
C PHE A 506 19.00 -47.74 32.07
N GLY A 507 19.74 -48.41 31.18
CA GLY A 507 19.18 -49.25 30.13
C GLY A 507 18.40 -48.47 29.06
N ARG A 508 18.69 -47.18 28.88
CA ARG A 508 17.98 -46.28 27.95
C ARG A 508 18.92 -45.33 27.24
N LYS A 509 18.45 -44.76 26.12
CA LYS A 509 19.09 -43.62 25.46
C LYS A 509 19.08 -42.37 26.37
N PRO A 510 20.11 -41.52 26.29
CA PRO A 510 20.15 -40.25 27.00
C PRO A 510 19.10 -39.25 26.48
N ASP A 511 18.73 -38.28 27.31
CA ASP A 511 18.12 -37.03 26.85
C ASP A 511 19.19 -36.06 26.33
N LEU A 512 18.81 -35.19 25.39
CA LEU A 512 19.78 -34.36 24.65
C LEU A 512 20.51 -33.35 25.54
N ALA A 513 19.84 -32.80 26.57
CA ALA A 513 20.39 -31.78 27.45
C ALA A 513 21.36 -32.39 28.48
N GLY A 514 20.96 -33.47 29.14
CA GLY A 514 21.81 -34.23 30.05
C GLY A 514 23.04 -34.81 29.35
N LEU A 515 22.89 -35.27 28.10
CA LEU A 515 24.02 -35.71 27.29
C LEU A 515 25.01 -34.56 27.05
N GLY A 516 24.51 -33.40 26.62
CA GLY A 516 25.34 -32.23 26.36
C GLY A 516 26.07 -31.67 27.58
N TYR A 517 25.45 -31.77 28.76
CA TYR A 517 26.11 -31.45 30.03
C TYR A 517 27.34 -32.34 30.27
N TRP A 518 27.17 -33.67 30.16
CA TRP A 518 28.27 -34.60 30.43
C TRP A 518 29.36 -34.56 29.38
N ILE A 519 29.01 -34.38 28.10
CA ILE A 519 29.99 -34.16 27.02
C ILE A 519 30.88 -32.96 27.38
N LYS A 520 30.27 -31.81 27.70
CA LYS A 520 31.03 -30.58 28.05
C LYS A 520 31.89 -30.75 29.29
N ASP A 521 31.40 -31.47 30.31
CA ASP A 521 32.16 -31.72 31.53
C ASP A 521 33.37 -32.64 31.27
N MET A 522 33.17 -33.69 30.48
CA MET A 522 34.22 -34.64 30.09
C MET A 522 35.24 -34.03 29.12
N ASP A 523 34.82 -33.15 28.20
CA ASP A 523 35.75 -32.40 27.33
C ASP A 523 36.70 -31.50 28.12
N LYS A 524 36.29 -31.07 29.33
CA LYS A 524 37.14 -30.32 30.27
C LYS A 524 38.05 -31.21 31.11
N GLY A 525 37.99 -32.52 30.94
CA GLY A 525 38.85 -33.50 31.59
C GLY A 525 38.19 -34.32 32.70
N SER A 526 36.88 -34.20 32.94
CA SER A 526 36.20 -35.12 33.86
C SER A 526 36.28 -36.57 33.35
N SER A 527 36.65 -37.49 34.24
CA SER A 527 36.74 -38.91 33.89
C SER A 527 35.37 -39.58 33.84
N LEU A 528 35.23 -40.64 33.04
CA LEU A 528 34.02 -41.46 32.99
C LEU A 528 33.61 -41.99 34.38
N THR A 529 34.57 -42.30 35.24
CA THR A 529 34.30 -42.70 36.64
C THR A 529 33.69 -41.57 37.47
N THR A 530 34.08 -40.32 37.22
CA THR A 530 33.49 -39.14 37.89
C THR A 530 32.04 -38.95 37.44
N VAL A 531 31.78 -39.09 36.13
CA VAL A 531 30.43 -39.08 35.58
C VAL A 531 29.58 -40.20 36.20
N ALA A 532 30.11 -41.43 36.24
CA ALA A 532 29.45 -42.56 36.90
C ALA A 532 29.09 -42.25 38.35
N ALA A 533 30.02 -41.64 39.12
CA ALA A 533 29.74 -41.24 40.50
C ALA A 533 28.63 -40.17 40.59
N GLY A 534 28.56 -39.24 39.64
CA GLY A 534 27.45 -38.29 39.51
C GLY A 534 26.11 -38.97 39.26
N PHE A 535 26.07 -40.01 38.43
CA PHE A 535 24.85 -40.78 38.18
C PHE A 535 24.34 -41.44 39.46
N PHE A 536 25.20 -42.03 40.29
CA PHE A 536 24.82 -42.59 41.59
C PHE A 536 24.18 -41.56 42.54
N GLN A 537 24.55 -40.28 42.40
CA GLN A 537 23.97 -39.19 43.18
C GLN A 537 22.67 -38.63 42.57
N SER A 538 22.36 -38.98 41.33
CA SER A 538 21.15 -38.51 40.66
C SER A 538 19.88 -39.10 41.28
N ALA A 539 18.80 -38.31 41.27
CA ALA A 539 17.50 -38.76 41.75
C ALA A 539 16.99 -39.98 40.97
N GLU A 540 17.23 -40.03 39.66
CA GLU A 540 16.84 -41.16 38.81
C GLU A 540 17.50 -42.47 39.25
N PHE A 541 18.81 -42.45 39.50
CA PHE A 541 19.53 -43.64 39.94
C PHE A 541 19.05 -44.12 41.31
N GLN A 542 18.85 -43.19 42.25
CA GLN A 542 18.33 -43.53 43.58
C GLN A 542 16.89 -44.05 43.53
N GLN A 543 16.08 -43.58 42.59
CA GLN A 543 14.73 -44.09 42.38
C GLN A 543 14.74 -45.50 41.77
N LEU A 544 15.64 -45.76 40.82
CA LEU A 544 15.71 -47.04 40.12
C LEU A 544 16.35 -48.15 40.97
N TYR A 545 17.40 -47.81 41.72
CA TYR A 545 18.21 -48.79 42.46
C TYR A 545 18.06 -48.71 43.99
N GLY A 546 17.44 -47.65 44.50
CA GLY A 546 17.41 -47.30 45.92
C GLY A 546 18.57 -46.39 46.33
N SER A 547 18.42 -45.67 47.45
CA SER A 547 19.44 -44.70 47.94
C SER A 547 20.73 -45.35 48.43
N ASN A 548 20.72 -46.66 48.72
CA ASN A 548 21.90 -47.44 49.07
C ASN A 548 21.76 -48.87 48.49
N PRO A 549 21.95 -49.04 47.18
CA PRO A 549 21.68 -50.30 46.50
C PRO A 549 22.65 -51.39 46.97
N SER A 550 22.14 -52.61 47.13
CA SER A 550 22.99 -53.75 47.48
C SER A 550 23.94 -54.11 46.32
N THR A 551 25.06 -54.77 46.63
CA THR A 551 25.96 -55.35 45.62
C THR A 551 25.22 -56.23 44.62
N ASN A 552 24.29 -57.06 45.09
CA ASN A 552 23.45 -57.89 44.24
C ASN A 552 22.63 -57.05 43.26
N THR A 553 21.96 -56.00 43.77
CA THR A 553 21.17 -55.07 42.96
C THR A 553 22.02 -54.43 41.86
N LEU A 554 23.21 -53.91 42.20
CA LEU A 554 24.06 -53.24 41.23
C LEU A 554 24.56 -54.18 40.12
N ILE A 555 25.14 -55.32 40.49
CA ILE A 555 25.72 -56.26 39.51
C ILE A 555 24.63 -56.79 38.57
N THR A 556 23.49 -57.24 39.11
CA THR A 556 22.41 -57.78 38.28
C THR A 556 21.90 -56.74 37.29
N ASN A 557 21.76 -55.49 37.69
CA ASN A 557 21.26 -54.44 36.79
C ASN A 557 22.30 -54.01 35.75
N PHE A 558 23.59 -53.94 36.09
CA PHE A 558 24.62 -53.63 35.09
C PHE A 558 24.66 -54.71 34.00
N TYR A 559 24.59 -55.99 34.38
CA TYR A 559 24.45 -57.09 33.42
C TYR A 559 23.18 -57.00 32.59
N GLN A 560 22.05 -56.66 33.21
CA GLN A 560 20.78 -56.55 32.50
C GLN A 560 20.79 -55.39 31.48
N ASN A 561 21.37 -54.25 31.86
CA ASN A 561 21.40 -53.05 31.02
C ASN A 561 22.38 -53.17 29.85
N VAL A 562 23.55 -53.78 30.08
CA VAL A 562 24.63 -53.87 29.08
C VAL A 562 24.61 -55.17 28.29
N LEU A 563 24.32 -56.30 28.95
CA LEU A 563 24.38 -57.64 28.34
C LEU A 563 23.00 -58.25 28.09
N HIS A 564 21.92 -57.60 28.55
CA HIS A 564 20.53 -58.09 28.41
C HIS A 564 20.31 -59.51 28.93
N ARG A 565 21.08 -59.90 29.95
CA ARG A 565 21.02 -61.21 30.60
C ARG A 565 21.31 -61.07 32.09
N ALA A 566 20.89 -62.07 32.85
CA ALA A 566 21.37 -62.24 34.22
C ALA A 566 22.89 -62.56 34.21
N PRO A 567 23.64 -62.12 35.24
CA PRO A 567 25.02 -62.56 35.42
C PRO A 567 25.05 -64.08 35.63
N ASP A 568 26.01 -64.75 34.99
CA ASP A 568 26.39 -66.10 35.39
C ASP A 568 27.08 -66.07 36.76
N GLN A 569 27.13 -67.22 37.44
CA GLN A 569 27.65 -67.29 38.81
C GLN A 569 29.10 -66.81 38.92
N ALA A 570 29.95 -67.16 37.95
CA ALA A 570 31.36 -66.77 37.95
C ALA A 570 31.53 -65.26 37.77
N GLY A 571 30.78 -64.65 36.85
CA GLY A 571 30.74 -63.21 36.66
C GLY A 571 30.24 -62.46 37.89
N PHE A 572 29.15 -62.93 38.50
CA PHE A 572 28.62 -62.35 39.73
C PHE A 572 29.64 -62.41 40.88
N ASP A 573 30.25 -63.59 41.09
CA ASP A 573 31.25 -63.82 42.14
C ASP A 573 32.49 -62.96 41.92
N TYR A 574 32.93 -62.77 40.67
CA TYR A 574 34.04 -61.88 40.35
C TYR A 574 33.76 -60.45 40.84
N TRP A 575 32.66 -59.83 40.40
CA TRP A 575 32.33 -58.46 40.77
C TRP A 575 32.04 -58.29 42.26
N SER A 576 31.34 -59.25 42.87
CA SER A 576 31.06 -59.25 44.31
C SER A 576 32.36 -59.30 45.14
N ASN A 577 33.34 -60.09 44.70
CA ASN A 577 34.67 -60.13 45.33
C ASN A 577 35.46 -58.83 45.14
N GLN A 578 35.36 -58.17 43.99
CA GLN A 578 36.01 -56.87 43.77
C GLN A 578 35.45 -55.79 44.71
N PHE A 579 34.12 -55.74 44.87
CA PHE A 579 33.47 -54.79 45.78
C PHE A 579 33.76 -55.07 47.26
N SER A 580 33.63 -56.33 47.70
CA SER A 580 33.87 -56.68 49.11
C SER A 580 35.31 -56.45 49.57
N LYS A 581 36.28 -56.54 48.66
CA LYS A 581 37.70 -56.24 48.93
C LYS A 581 38.06 -54.76 48.75
N GLY A 582 37.11 -53.91 48.33
CA GLY A 582 37.36 -52.49 48.07
C GLY A 582 38.33 -52.23 46.92
N LEU A 583 38.52 -53.20 46.01
CA LEU A 583 39.45 -53.09 44.89
C LEU A 583 38.92 -52.20 43.76
N ILE A 584 37.59 -52.05 43.68
CA ILE A 584 36.92 -51.17 42.74
C ILE A 584 35.71 -50.53 43.41
N THR A 585 35.45 -49.26 43.09
CA THR A 585 34.22 -48.59 43.54
C THR A 585 33.05 -48.98 42.63
N PRO A 586 31.79 -48.92 43.10
CA PRO A 586 30.63 -49.12 42.24
C PRO A 586 30.60 -48.23 40.99
N ALA A 587 31.03 -46.97 41.11
CA ALA A 587 31.14 -46.04 39.99
C ALA A 587 32.22 -46.46 38.98
N ALA A 588 33.38 -46.93 39.46
CA ALA A 588 34.43 -47.45 38.58
C ALA A 588 34.01 -48.74 37.88
N ALA A 589 33.26 -49.62 38.55
CA ALA A 589 32.68 -50.80 37.92
C ALA A 589 31.67 -50.41 36.83
N LEU A 590 30.75 -49.47 37.10
CA LEU A 590 29.82 -48.96 36.08
C LEU A 590 30.56 -48.41 34.86
N ALA A 591 31.65 -47.65 35.06
CA ALA A 591 32.49 -47.19 33.97
C ALA A 591 33.13 -48.34 33.18
N SER A 592 33.55 -49.43 33.84
CA SER A 592 34.04 -50.64 33.15
C SER A 592 32.96 -51.36 32.34
N PHE A 593 31.73 -51.43 32.85
CA PHE A 593 30.59 -51.97 32.08
C PHE A 593 30.22 -51.06 30.91
N CYS A 594 30.29 -49.75 31.08
CA CYS A 594 30.04 -48.76 30.03
C CYS A 594 30.96 -48.96 28.81
N GLU A 595 32.25 -49.23 29.05
CA GLU A 595 33.27 -49.40 28.00
C GLU A 595 33.58 -50.86 27.68
N SER A 596 32.70 -51.79 28.08
CA SER A 596 32.84 -53.19 27.66
C SER A 596 32.57 -53.33 26.17
N THR A 597 33.24 -54.28 25.53
CA THR A 597 33.04 -54.59 24.10
C THR A 597 31.57 -54.91 23.80
N GLU A 598 30.88 -55.56 24.74
CA GLU A 598 29.44 -55.82 24.63
C GLU A 598 28.63 -54.52 24.58
N ASN A 599 28.86 -53.56 25.49
CA ASN A 599 28.09 -52.32 25.48
C ASN A 599 28.34 -51.49 24.22
N GLN A 600 29.60 -51.40 23.79
CA GLN A 600 29.97 -50.72 22.55
C GLN A 600 29.25 -51.35 21.35
N ALA A 601 29.23 -52.69 21.26
CA ALA A 601 28.52 -53.41 20.21
C ALA A 601 26.99 -53.23 20.25
N GLN A 602 26.39 -53.08 21.44
CA GLN A 602 24.95 -52.81 21.57
C GLN A 602 24.58 -51.39 21.13
N VAL A 603 25.44 -50.42 21.44
CA VAL A 603 25.15 -48.99 21.23
C VAL A 603 25.54 -48.52 19.83
N ILE A 604 26.52 -49.16 19.17
CA ILE A 604 27.08 -48.66 17.90
C ILE A 604 26.03 -48.38 16.83
N GLY A 605 25.02 -49.24 16.69
CA GLY A 605 23.93 -49.06 15.72
C GLY A 605 23.10 -47.79 15.93
N GLN A 606 23.13 -47.22 17.13
CA GLN A 606 22.42 -45.98 17.49
C GLN A 606 23.27 -44.72 17.31
N ILE A 607 24.60 -44.84 17.32
CA ILE A 607 25.53 -43.70 17.35
C ILE A 607 26.44 -43.59 16.13
N GLN A 608 26.55 -44.63 15.30
CA GLN A 608 27.47 -44.68 14.14
C GLN A 608 27.26 -43.58 13.09
N ASN A 609 26.07 -42.97 13.03
CA ASN A 609 25.76 -41.86 12.12
C ASN A 609 25.89 -40.48 12.80
N GLY A 610 26.49 -40.44 13.99
CA GLY A 610 26.64 -39.26 14.82
C GLY A 610 25.63 -39.20 15.97
N ILE A 611 26.04 -38.51 17.03
CA ILE A 611 25.33 -38.37 18.29
C ILE A 611 24.79 -36.95 18.39
N VAL A 612 23.46 -36.80 18.31
CA VAL A 612 22.81 -35.49 18.48
C VAL A 612 22.70 -35.16 19.97
N TYR A 613 23.03 -33.92 20.34
CA TYR A 613 22.88 -33.40 21.70
C TYR A 613 22.61 -31.90 21.71
N THR A 614 22.16 -31.37 22.85
CA THR A 614 22.02 -29.91 23.06
C THR A 614 23.28 -29.38 23.72
N VAL A 615 23.98 -28.44 23.08
CA VAL A 615 25.19 -27.83 23.66
C VAL A 615 24.85 -27.16 24.99
N TRP A 616 25.56 -27.52 26.07
CA TRP A 616 25.34 -26.90 27.37
C TRP A 616 25.96 -25.50 27.41
N ALA A 617 25.15 -24.44 27.59
CA ALA A 617 25.64 -23.07 27.61
C ALA A 617 26.32 -22.67 28.94
N GLY A 618 25.90 -23.25 30.07
CA GLY A 618 26.35 -22.83 31.40
C GLY A 618 25.18 -22.75 32.35
#